data_AF-C8VVX0-F1
#
_entry.id   AF-C8VVX0-F1
#
_cell.length_a   1.000
_cell.length_b   1.000
_cell.length_c   1.000
_cell.angle_alpha   90.00
_cell.angle_beta   90.00
_cell.angle_gamma   90.00
#
_symmetry.space_group_name_H-M   'P 1'
#
loop_
_entity.id
_entity.type
_entity.pdbx_description
1 polymer ?
#
loop_
_entity_poly.entity_id
_entity_poly.type
_entity_poly.pdbx_seq_one_letter_code
_entity_poly.pdbx_strand_id
1 'polypeptide(L)' 'MTLYNEMKRLLNKKVKIQTDDSIKEVIIVDISESTVRAAESGSVEPVIFQMINIGFIEYV' A
#
# COMPACT_ATOMS: atom_id res chain seq x y z
N MET A 1 -16.08 -1.95 11.67
CA MET A 1 -14.59 -1.96 11.61
C MET A 1 -14.20 -0.99 10.50
N THR A 2 -13.30 -0.04 10.73
CA THR A 2 -12.95 0.96 9.70
C THR A 2 -11.97 0.38 8.68
N LEU A 3 -12.00 0.88 7.44
CA LEU A 3 -11.08 0.49 6.37
C LEU A 3 -9.60 0.57 6.82
N TYR A 4 -9.26 1.61 7.59
CA TYR A 4 -7.96 1.77 8.24
C TYR A 4 -7.52 0.58 9.11
N ASN A 5 -8.43 0.01 9.91
CA ASN A 5 -8.12 -1.14 10.77
C ASN A 5 -7.91 -2.42 9.96
N GLU A 6 -8.59 -2.57 8.83
CA GLU A 6 -8.32 -3.70 7.91
C GLU A 6 -6.98 -3.52 7.22
N MET A 7 -6.67 -2.29 6.78
CA MET A 7 -5.40 -1.97 6.13
C MET A 7 -4.20 -2.22 7.05
N LYS A 8 -4.31 -1.92 8.36
CA LYS A 8 -3.26 -2.23 9.34
C LYS A 8 -2.80 -3.69 9.35
N ARG A 9 -3.65 -4.64 8.93
CA ARG A 9 -3.27 -6.06 8.82
C ARG A 9 -2.28 -6.33 7.69
N LEU A 10 -2.11 -5.38 6.76
CA LEU A 10 -1.18 -5.42 5.63
C LEU A 10 0.21 -4.89 6.01
N LEU A 11 0.40 -4.29 7.20
CA LEU A 11 1.71 -3.81 7.65
C LEU A 11 2.76 -4.93 7.61
N ASN A 12 3.95 -4.60 7.11
CA ASN A 12 5.09 -5.49 6.91
C ASN A 12 4.81 -6.69 5.99
N LYS A 13 3.76 -6.64 5.18
CA LYS A 13 3.45 -7.68 4.20
C LYS A 13 3.69 -7.17 2.79
N LYS A 14 4.13 -8.09 1.93
CA LYS A 14 4.21 -7.84 0.50
C LYS A 14 2.79 -7.85 -0.06
N VAL A 15 2.43 -6.80 -0.78
CA VAL A 15 1.12 -6.61 -1.39
C VAL A 15 1.28 -6.10 -2.80
N LYS A 16 0.25 -6.33 -3.61
CA LYS A 16 0.10 -5.72 -4.92
C LYS A 16 -0.91 -4.59 -4.80
N ILE A 17 -0.49 -3.36 -5.10
CA ILE A 17 -1.34 -2.17 -5.08
C ILE A 17 -1.63 -1.78 -6.53
N GLN A 18 -2.91 -1.66 -6.86
CA GLN A 18 -3.37 -1.11 -8.13
C GLN A 18 -3.91 0.30 -7.92
N THR A 19 -3.31 1.25 -8.64
CA THR A 19 -3.84 2.60 -8.85
C THR A 19 -4.44 2.70 -10.26
N ASP A 20 -5.09 3.81 -10.57
CA ASP A 20 -5.66 4.03 -11.91
C ASP A 20 -4.60 3.95 -13.02
N ASP A 21 -3.38 4.40 -12.72
CA ASP A 21 -2.29 4.49 -13.71
C ASP A 21 -1.34 3.27 -13.72
N SER A 22 -1.29 2.47 -12.64
CA SER A 22 -0.24 1.46 -12.50
C SER A 22 -0.57 0.35 -11.49
N ILE A 23 0.14 -0.78 -11.63
CA ILE A 23 0.13 -1.85 -10.63
C ILE A 23 1.56 -2.03 -10.11
N LYS A 24 1.74 -2.00 -8.79
CA LYS A 24 3.04 -2.15 -8.14
C LYS A 24 3.02 -3.22 -7.05
N GLU A 25 4.10 -3.99 -6.96
CA GLU A 25 4.35 -4.91 -5.84
C GLU A 25 5.27 -4.26 -4.81
N VAL A 26 4.77 -4.09 -3.60
CA VAL A 26 5.44 -3.31 -2.54
C VAL A 26 5.26 -3.97 -1.18
N ILE A 27 6.14 -3.66 -0.23
CA ILE A 27 5.98 -4.04 1.17
C ILE A 27 5.42 -2.85 1.93
N ILE A 28 4.27 -3.00 2.58
CA ILE A 28 3.70 -1.90 3.37
C ILE A 28 4.55 -1.64 4.60
N VAL A 29 5.04 -0.41 4.74
CA VAL A 29 5.88 0.01 5.87
C VAL A 29 5.06 0.75 6.91
N ASP A 30 4.15 1.62 6.46
CA ASP A 30 3.35 2.47 7.33
C ASP A 30 2.01 2.85 6.68
N ILE A 31 0.98 3.05 7.51
CA ILE A 31 -0.38 3.33 7.06
C ILE A 31 -0.97 4.43 7.95
N SER A 32 -1.35 5.54 7.32
CA SER A 32 -2.10 6.63 7.94
C SER A 32 -3.58 6.56 7.55
N GLU A 33 -4.38 7.52 8.00
CA GLU A 33 -5.81 7.58 7.64
C GLU A 33 -6.06 7.91 6.16
N SER A 34 -5.06 8.45 5.46
CA SER A 34 -5.21 8.92 4.07
C SER A 34 -4.13 8.41 3.11
N THR A 35 -3.05 7.83 3.63
CA THR A 35 -1.91 7.37 2.82
C THR A 35 -1.38 6.02 3.26
N VAL A 36 -0.83 5.30 2.28
CA VAL A 36 -0.10 4.05 2.46
C VAL A 36 1.33 4.28 2.01
N ARG A 37 2.30 4.07 2.90
CA ARG A 37 3.74 4.14 2.59
C ARG A 37 4.26 2.73 2.42
N ALA A 38 4.93 2.48 1.30
CA ALA A 38 5.43 1.16 0.97
C ALA A 38 6.84 1.23 0.37
N ALA A 39 7.58 0.14 0.47
CA ALA A 39 8.89 -0.02 -0.14
C ALA A 39 8.77 -0.93 -1.36
N GLU A 40 9.26 -0.47 -2.51
CA GLU A 40 9.34 -1.27 -3.73
C GLU A 40 10.62 -2.09 -3.72
N SER A 41 10.54 -3.37 -4.13
CA SER A 41 11.68 -4.28 -4.09
C SER A 41 12.73 -3.85 -5.12
N GLY A 42 13.81 -3.21 -4.66
CA GLY A 42 14.88 -2.67 -5.52
C GLY A 42 14.95 -1.14 -5.57
N SER A 43 14.03 -0.43 -4.92
CA SER A 43 14.11 1.03 -4.72
C SER A 43 14.47 1.35 -3.27
N VAL A 44 15.38 2.30 -3.08
CA VAL A 44 15.69 2.86 -1.76
C VAL A 44 14.64 3.91 -1.35
N GLU A 45 13.90 4.45 -2.33
CA GLU A 45 12.91 5.48 -2.08
C GLU A 45 11.54 4.89 -1.70
N PRO A 46 10.91 5.38 -0.63
CA PRO A 46 9.58 4.95 -0.25
C PRO A 46 8.55 5.46 -1.26
N VAL A 47 7.66 4.57 -1.69
CA VAL A 47 6.51 4.91 -2.55
C VAL A 47 5.32 5.23 -1.65
N ILE A 48 4.66 6.35 -1.94
CA ILE A 48 3.50 6.81 -1.18
C ILE A 48 2.28 6.74 -2.07
N PHE A 49 1.25 6.02 -1.61
CA PHE A 49 -0.04 5.90 -2.27
C PHE A 49 -1.09 6.67 -1.47
N GLN A 50 -1.87 7.52 -2.12
CA GLN A 50 -3.05 8.12 -1.50
C GLN A 50 -4.19 7.11 -1.52
N MET A 51 -4.85 6.86 -0.39
CA MET A 51 -5.92 5.86 -0.27
C MET A 51 -7.06 6.09 -1.27
N ILE A 52 -7.34 7.36 -1.60
CA ILE A 52 -8.37 7.73 -2.58
C ILE A 52 -8.08 7.27 -4.01
N ASN A 53 -6.80 7.01 -4.33
CA ASN A 53 -6.35 6.60 -5.67
C ASN A 53 -6.04 5.10 -5.74
N ILE A 54 -6.29 4.36 -4.67
CA ILE A 54 -6.07 2.92 -4.61
C ILE A 54 -7.38 2.24 -5.00
N GLY A 55 -7.41 1.65 -6.19
CA GLY A 55 -8.55 0.86 -6.65
C GLY A 55 -8.61 -0.49 -5.94
N PHE A 56 -7.45 -1.13 -5.72
CA PHE A 56 -7.38 -2.45 -5.09
C PHE A 56 -6.02 -2.72 -4.42
N ILE A 57 -6.03 -3.53 -3.35
CA ILE A 57 -4.83 -4.08 -2.70
C ILE A 57 -5.02 -5.57 -2.46
N GLU A 58 -4.07 -6.38 -2.93
CA GLU A 58 -4.05 -7.83 -2.77
C GLU A 58 -2.82 -8.30 -1.99
N TYR A 59 -2.98 -9.40 -1.23
CA TYR A 59 -1.85 -10.15 -0.70
C TYR A 59 -1.13 -10.91 -1.82
N VAL A 60 0.21 -10.87 -1.81
CA VAL A 60 1.06 -11.72 -2.66
C VAL A 60 1.58 -12.90 -1.84
#